data_AF-A0A6J1MM22-F1
#
_entry.id   AF-A0A6J1MM22-F1
#
_cell.length_a   1.000
_cell.length_b   1.000
_cell.length_c   1.000
_cell.angle_alpha   90.00
_cell.angle_beta   90.00
_cell.angle_gamma   90.00
#
_symmetry.space_group_name_H-M   'P 1'
#
loop_
_entity.id
_entity.type
_entity.pdbx_description
1 polymer ?
#
loop_
_entity_poly.entity_id
_entity_poly.type
_entity_poly.pdbx_seq_one_letter_code
_entity_poly.pdbx_strand_id
1 'polypeptide(L)'
;MCMEMNLQTLFQDFNPSKFVVHTCLLIFTALLALKLDNSITWSYWAVFTPIWIWKFLVVLGASVGTYVWWQYPHFRLEGEAYIHYKAMLISLAIHLILLMFELLVCDQLTTSRHVWILVFIPLIFISIVSIAICIWCVKHDRSYELELFCAVNILQFIFLALKLDEFINWSWEVVFVPLWILMCLSLVGVLYSIIFAGILLRTPEVNIQQRRTSFNSALAYTFTVIPILVFQVLLTNKLDDGLSLTYIVVVSPLFVTYATLIIMSFSSKGGNKWWFGIRKDFCQFLLSVFPLLQEYANIAYNNNVNRSTGVPTDPNQEPYRDDANRKVKEKKQKNQKKNEALKPVVPVTSIDMPD
;
A
#
# COMPACT_ATOMS: atom_id res chain seq x y z
N MET A 1 1.91 28.43 7.64
CA MET A 1 2.25 27.14 7.00
C MET A 1 1.95 26.03 8.03
N CYS A 2 0.67 25.72 8.21
CA CYS A 2 0.23 24.60 9.05
C CYS A 2 -0.37 23.58 8.07
N MET A 3 0.22 22.39 8.02
CA MET A 3 -0.35 21.27 7.29
C MET A 3 -1.57 20.82 8.09
N GLU A 4 -2.75 21.34 7.77
CA GLU A 4 -4.00 20.69 8.19
C GLU A 4 -4.04 19.34 7.47
N MET A 5 -3.49 18.33 8.12
CA MET A 5 -3.66 16.94 7.75
C MET A 5 -5.15 16.65 7.93
N ASN A 6 -5.89 16.63 6.83
CA ASN A 6 -7.26 16.16 6.85
C ASN A 6 -7.22 14.64 7.10
N LEU A 7 -7.28 14.26 8.38
CA LEU A 7 -7.27 12.86 8.84
C LEU A 7 -8.31 12.02 8.10
N GLN A 8 -9.42 12.62 7.68
CA GLN A 8 -10.47 11.95 6.91
C GLN A 8 -9.97 11.49 5.54
N THR A 9 -9.24 12.34 4.79
CA THR A 9 -8.67 11.93 3.50
C THR A 9 -7.58 10.87 3.68
N LEU A 10 -6.81 10.96 4.77
CA LEU A 10 -5.75 9.99 5.08
C LEU A 10 -6.30 8.61 5.44
N PHE A 11 -7.43 8.55 6.15
CA PHE A 11 -8.12 7.29 6.41
C PHE A 11 -8.91 6.78 5.20
N GLN A 12 -9.48 7.64 4.36
CA GLN A 12 -10.17 7.21 3.14
C GLN A 12 -9.22 6.56 2.12
N ASP A 13 -8.02 7.10 1.95
CA ASP A 13 -7.03 6.60 0.98
C ASP A 13 -6.10 5.51 1.55
N PHE A 14 -6.43 4.96 2.74
CA PHE A 14 -5.63 3.92 3.39
C PHE A 14 -5.86 2.54 2.76
N ASN A 15 -4.77 1.92 2.31
CA ASN A 15 -4.75 0.56 1.79
C ASN A 15 -4.19 -0.42 2.84
N PRO A 16 -5.06 -1.15 3.58
CA PRO A 16 -4.63 -2.03 4.65
C PRO A 16 -3.79 -3.20 4.16
N SER A 17 -4.06 -3.73 2.96
CA SER A 17 -3.32 -4.88 2.45
C SER A 17 -1.88 -4.51 2.12
N LYS A 18 -1.65 -3.36 1.45
CA LYS A 18 -0.29 -2.88 1.16
C LYS A 18 0.48 -2.54 2.45
N PHE A 19 -0.19 -1.90 3.41
CA PHE A 19 0.40 -1.60 4.71
C PHE A 19 0.90 -2.86 5.43
N VAL A 20 0.06 -3.90 5.51
CA VAL A 20 0.42 -5.19 6.13
C VAL A 20 1.61 -5.81 5.41
N VAL A 21 1.58 -5.89 4.06
CA VAL A 21 2.65 -6.48 3.26
C VAL A 21 3.98 -5.78 3.53
N HIS A 22 4.04 -4.45 3.41
CA HIS A 22 5.29 -3.70 3.54
C HIS A 22 5.82 -3.72 4.98
N THR A 23 4.94 -3.70 5.98
CA THR A 23 5.33 -3.82 7.40
C THR A 23 5.91 -5.21 7.70
N CYS A 24 5.25 -6.27 7.22
CA CYS A 24 5.74 -7.63 7.38
C CYS A 24 7.08 -7.84 6.68
N LEU A 25 7.25 -7.32 5.46
CA LEU A 25 8.52 -7.40 4.72
C LEU A 25 9.65 -6.62 5.42
N LEU A 26 9.36 -5.44 5.98
CA LEU A 26 10.33 -4.66 6.75
C LEU A 26 10.82 -5.45 7.96
N ILE A 27 9.89 -5.96 8.78
CA ILE A 27 10.22 -6.69 10.01
C ILE A 27 10.97 -7.99 9.65
N PHE A 28 10.49 -8.73 8.65
CA PHE A 28 11.16 -9.93 8.17
C PHE A 28 12.60 -9.65 7.72
N THR A 29 12.81 -8.60 6.91
CA THR A 29 14.14 -8.23 6.42
C THR A 29 15.08 -7.85 7.57
N ALA A 30 14.57 -7.11 8.57
CA ALA A 30 15.35 -6.77 9.75
C ALA A 30 15.73 -8.00 10.57
N LEU A 31 14.79 -8.90 10.85
CA LEU A 31 15.05 -10.14 11.57
C LEU A 31 16.00 -11.07 10.82
N LEU A 32 15.85 -11.18 9.50
CA LEU A 32 16.72 -11.99 8.65
C LEU A 32 18.15 -11.43 8.65
N ALA A 33 18.32 -10.12 8.49
CA ALA A 33 19.64 -9.48 8.54
C ALA A 33 20.32 -9.70 9.89
N LEU A 34 19.61 -9.47 11.00
CA LEU A 34 20.12 -9.73 12.36
C LEU A 34 20.49 -11.20 12.58
N LYS A 35 19.72 -12.13 11.98
CA LYS A 35 20.01 -13.56 12.05
C LYS A 35 21.27 -13.91 11.27
N LEU A 36 21.41 -13.39 10.04
CA LEU A 36 22.59 -13.61 9.19
C LEU A 36 23.86 -12.97 9.78
N ASP A 37 23.72 -11.88 10.55
CA ASP A 37 24.80 -11.27 11.33
C ASP A 37 25.10 -11.99 12.65
N ASN A 38 24.44 -13.12 12.93
CA ASN A 38 24.54 -13.86 14.20
C ASN A 38 24.25 -13.02 15.46
N SER A 39 23.53 -11.89 15.30
CA SER A 39 23.15 -11.01 16.42
C SER A 39 21.99 -11.59 17.24
N ILE A 40 21.18 -12.46 16.62
CA ILE A 40 20.08 -13.17 17.28
C ILE A 40 20.22 -14.70 17.12
N THR A 41 19.90 -15.45 18.17
CA THR A 41 19.97 -16.91 18.19
C THR A 41 18.66 -17.59 17.81
N TRP A 42 17.65 -16.83 17.39
CA TRP A 42 16.31 -17.34 17.04
C TRP A 42 16.35 -18.36 15.89
N SER A 43 15.38 -19.28 15.86
CA SER A 43 15.21 -20.21 14.74
C SER A 43 14.71 -19.48 13.49
N TYR A 44 14.97 -20.04 12.30
CA TYR A 44 14.42 -19.49 11.05
C TYR A 44 12.89 -19.44 11.06
N TRP A 45 12.23 -20.41 11.72
CA TRP A 45 10.78 -20.39 11.94
C TRP A 45 10.30 -19.13 12.67
N ALA A 46 11.05 -18.67 13.69
CA ALA A 46 10.73 -17.43 14.41
C ALA A 46 11.03 -16.18 13.56
N VAL A 47 12.12 -16.19 12.79
CA VAL A 47 12.47 -15.09 11.86
C VAL A 47 11.40 -14.88 10.79
N PHE A 48 10.79 -15.97 10.29
CA PHE A 48 9.73 -15.92 9.28
C PHE A 48 8.34 -15.55 9.83
N THR A 49 8.18 -15.34 11.15
CA THR A 49 6.89 -15.00 11.75
C THR A 49 6.12 -13.84 11.12
N PRO A 50 6.74 -12.73 10.66
CA PRO A 50 6.01 -11.66 9.99
C PRO A 50 5.38 -12.13 8.67
N ILE A 51 6.04 -13.04 7.96
CA ILE A 51 5.55 -13.63 6.72
C ILE A 51 4.39 -14.59 7.00
N TRP A 52 4.48 -15.41 8.04
CA TRP A 52 3.37 -16.29 8.46
C TRP A 52 2.12 -15.48 8.82
N ILE A 53 2.27 -14.37 9.54
CA ILE A 53 1.16 -13.47 9.87
C ILE A 53 0.53 -12.91 8.60
N TRP A 54 1.34 -12.46 7.63
CA TRP A 54 0.83 -11.97 6.35
C TRP A 54 0.03 -13.03 5.60
N LYS A 55 0.56 -14.26 5.43
CA LYS A 55 -0.17 -15.33 4.73
C LYS A 55 -1.43 -15.76 5.46
N PHE A 56 -1.38 -15.82 6.79
CA PHE A 56 -2.55 -16.12 7.61
C PHE A 56 -3.68 -15.10 7.37
N LEU A 57 -3.36 -13.79 7.34
CA LEU A 57 -4.33 -12.75 7.07
C LEU A 57 -4.95 -12.88 5.67
N VAL A 58 -4.16 -13.27 4.65
CA VAL A 58 -4.68 -13.52 3.30
C VAL A 58 -5.65 -14.69 3.27
N VAL A 59 -5.31 -15.82 3.92
CA VAL A 59 -6.17 -17.01 3.99
C VAL A 59 -7.46 -16.73 4.75
N LEU A 60 -7.35 -16.03 5.88
CA LEU A 60 -8.51 -15.63 6.69
C LEU A 60 -9.41 -14.67 5.91
N GLY A 61 -8.83 -13.68 5.23
CA GLY A 61 -9.56 -12.73 4.38
C GLY A 61 -10.33 -13.42 3.26
N ALA A 62 -9.69 -14.38 2.57
CA ALA A 62 -10.34 -15.14 1.52
C ALA A 62 -11.43 -16.09 2.05
N SER A 63 -11.21 -16.70 3.22
CA SER A 63 -12.18 -17.60 3.87
C SER A 63 -13.46 -16.84 4.27
N VAL A 64 -13.31 -15.67 4.90
CA VAL A 64 -14.43 -14.77 5.22
C VAL A 64 -15.11 -14.30 3.92
N GLY A 65 -14.35 -13.92 2.90
CA GLY A 65 -14.89 -13.53 1.59
C GLY A 65 -15.72 -14.64 0.93
N THR A 66 -15.24 -15.89 0.94
CA THR A 66 -15.96 -17.05 0.40
C THR A 66 -17.21 -17.37 1.23
N TYR A 67 -17.16 -17.25 2.56
CA TYR A 67 -18.33 -17.39 3.41
C TYR A 67 -19.43 -16.37 3.05
N VAL A 68 -19.07 -15.10 2.93
CA VAL A 68 -20.00 -14.02 2.52
C VAL A 68 -20.55 -14.27 1.12
N TRP A 69 -19.71 -14.73 0.18
CA TRP A 69 -20.13 -15.07 -1.18
C TRP A 69 -21.18 -16.19 -1.22
N TRP A 70 -21.10 -17.18 -0.31
CA TRP A 70 -22.11 -18.22 -0.18
C TRP A 70 -23.40 -17.72 0.47
N GLN A 71 -23.29 -16.88 1.51
CA GLN A 71 -24.44 -16.38 2.25
C GLN A 71 -25.35 -15.46 1.42
N TYR A 72 -24.79 -14.76 0.43
CA TYR A 72 -25.52 -13.76 -0.37
C TYR A 72 -25.45 -14.07 -1.88
N PRO A 73 -26.33 -14.96 -2.40
CA PRO A 73 -26.32 -15.36 -3.81
C PRO A 73 -26.61 -14.22 -4.80
N HIS A 74 -27.28 -13.15 -4.34
CA HIS A 74 -27.61 -11.97 -5.16
C HIS A 74 -26.37 -11.30 -5.76
N PHE A 75 -25.19 -11.43 -5.11
CA PHE A 75 -23.93 -10.89 -5.63
C PHE A 75 -23.45 -11.57 -6.92
N ARG A 76 -24.03 -12.70 -7.31
CA ARG A 76 -23.72 -13.37 -8.58
C ARG A 76 -24.33 -12.67 -9.79
N LEU A 77 -25.37 -11.86 -9.58
CA LEU A 77 -26.05 -11.11 -10.64
C LEU A 77 -25.29 -9.82 -11.01
N GLU A 78 -24.45 -9.33 -10.10
CA GLU A 78 -23.61 -8.16 -10.31
C GLU A 78 -22.27 -8.62 -10.94
N GLY A 79 -22.11 -8.40 -12.25
CA GLY A 79 -20.94 -8.88 -13.00
C GLY A 79 -19.59 -8.44 -12.42
N GLU A 80 -19.52 -7.23 -11.87
CA GLU A 80 -18.34 -6.68 -11.19
C GLU A 80 -17.97 -7.48 -9.92
N ALA A 81 -18.96 -7.84 -9.09
CA ALA A 81 -18.73 -8.61 -7.87
C ALA A 81 -18.15 -10.01 -8.18
N TYR A 82 -18.60 -10.62 -9.28
CA TYR A 82 -18.09 -11.90 -9.76
C TYR A 82 -16.61 -11.84 -10.19
N ILE A 83 -16.22 -10.77 -10.89
CA ILE A 83 -14.82 -10.55 -11.29
C ILE A 83 -13.93 -10.34 -10.06
N HIS A 84 -14.38 -9.55 -9.09
CA HIS A 84 -13.64 -9.32 -7.85
C HIS A 84 -13.47 -10.60 -7.02
N TYR A 85 -14.51 -11.43 -6.92
CA TYR A 85 -14.42 -12.72 -6.25
C TYR A 85 -13.41 -13.66 -6.93
N LYS A 86 -13.42 -13.72 -8.27
CA LYS A 86 -12.40 -14.47 -9.03
C LYS A 86 -10.99 -13.96 -8.76
N ALA A 87 -10.79 -12.64 -8.75
CA ALA A 87 -9.49 -12.05 -8.44
C ALA A 87 -9.01 -12.42 -7.03
N MET A 88 -9.92 -12.45 -6.04
CA MET A 88 -9.61 -12.90 -4.68
C MET A 88 -9.16 -14.36 -4.66
N LEU A 89 -9.84 -15.26 -5.38
CA LEU A 89 -9.45 -16.67 -5.47
C LEU A 89 -8.10 -16.87 -6.16
N ILE A 90 -7.84 -16.13 -7.25
CA ILE A 90 -6.55 -16.15 -7.94
C ILE A 90 -5.45 -15.68 -6.99
N SER A 91 -5.68 -14.56 -6.28
CA SER A 91 -4.73 -14.05 -5.29
C SER A 91 -4.48 -15.06 -4.17
N LEU A 92 -5.51 -15.71 -3.64
CA LEU A 92 -5.36 -16.77 -2.64
C LEU A 92 -4.48 -17.91 -3.17
N ALA A 93 -4.75 -18.40 -4.39
CA ALA A 93 -3.99 -19.50 -4.98
C ALA A 93 -2.49 -19.16 -5.11
N ILE A 94 -2.16 -17.95 -5.57
CA ILE A 94 -0.78 -17.48 -5.65
C ILE A 94 -0.14 -17.43 -4.25
N HIS A 95 -0.84 -16.90 -3.25
CA HIS A 95 -0.31 -16.81 -1.88
C HIS A 95 -0.12 -18.18 -1.23
N LEU A 96 -0.94 -19.19 -1.54
CA LEU A 96 -0.77 -20.56 -1.05
C LEU A 96 0.46 -21.23 -1.67
N ILE A 97 0.69 -21.05 -2.97
CA ILE A 97 1.90 -21.58 -3.62
C ILE A 97 3.15 -20.82 -3.12
N LEU A 98 3.03 -19.52 -2.87
CA LEU A 98 4.12 -18.71 -2.30
C LEU A 98 4.41 -19.11 -0.85
N LEU A 99 3.38 -19.43 -0.06
CA LEU A 99 3.55 -20.02 1.27
C LEU A 99 4.28 -21.36 1.19
N MET A 100 3.99 -22.20 0.19
CA MET A 100 4.72 -23.45 -0.02
C MET A 100 6.21 -23.19 -0.30
N PHE A 101 6.55 -22.21 -1.14
CA PHE A 101 7.93 -21.78 -1.34
C PHE A 101 8.59 -21.32 -0.02
N GLU A 102 7.92 -20.44 0.74
CA GLU A 102 8.45 -19.90 2.00
C GLU A 102 8.69 -21.00 3.05
N LEU A 103 7.80 -21.99 3.14
CA LEU A 103 7.97 -23.16 4.01
C LEU A 103 9.19 -24.00 3.62
N LEU A 104 9.37 -24.27 2.32
CA LEU A 104 10.52 -25.01 1.80
C LEU A 104 11.83 -24.24 2.04
N VAL A 105 11.85 -22.92 1.85
CA VAL A 105 13.01 -22.08 2.16
C VAL A 105 13.33 -22.12 3.65
N CYS A 106 12.33 -22.01 4.51
CA CYS A 106 12.52 -22.03 5.96
C CYS A 106 13.09 -23.38 6.44
N ASP A 107 12.56 -24.50 5.93
CA ASP A 107 13.08 -25.84 6.21
C ASP A 107 14.50 -26.02 5.67
N GLN A 108 14.78 -25.58 4.44
CA GLN A 108 16.09 -25.68 3.81
C GLN A 108 17.15 -24.88 4.56
N LEU A 109 16.82 -23.67 5.02
CA LEU A 109 17.72 -22.85 5.85
C LEU A 109 17.98 -23.49 7.23
N THR A 110 17.04 -24.31 7.73
CA THR A 110 17.19 -24.97 9.04
C THR A 110 17.96 -26.28 8.94
N THR A 111 17.69 -27.08 7.91
CA THR A 111 18.11 -28.49 7.86
C THR A 111 19.00 -28.83 6.66
N SER A 112 19.02 -27.99 5.62
CA SER A 112 19.83 -28.16 4.41
C SER A 112 19.69 -29.54 3.74
N ARG A 113 18.46 -30.09 3.74
CA ARG A 113 18.17 -31.46 3.26
C ARG A 113 17.88 -31.54 1.76
N HIS A 114 17.43 -30.45 1.17
CA HIS A 114 16.93 -30.41 -0.20
C HIS A 114 17.89 -29.65 -1.11
N VAL A 115 17.77 -29.84 -2.41
CA VAL A 115 18.41 -28.98 -3.41
C VAL A 115 17.57 -27.72 -3.62
N TRP A 116 18.20 -26.58 -3.81
CA TRP A 116 17.54 -25.28 -3.99
C TRP A 116 16.66 -25.24 -5.23
N ILE A 117 16.99 -25.94 -6.32
CA ILE A 117 16.08 -26.08 -7.47
C ILE A 117 14.72 -26.59 -7.03
N LEU A 118 14.66 -27.62 -6.18
CA LEU A 118 13.38 -28.16 -5.68
C LEU A 118 12.64 -27.12 -4.85
N VAL A 119 13.36 -26.43 -3.96
CA VAL A 119 12.81 -25.35 -3.12
C VAL A 119 12.20 -24.23 -3.98
N PHE A 120 12.81 -23.91 -5.12
CA PHE A 120 12.36 -22.84 -6.02
C PHE A 120 11.28 -23.26 -7.04
N ILE A 121 10.97 -24.57 -7.21
CA ILE A 121 9.90 -25.05 -8.11
C ILE A 121 8.57 -24.29 -7.94
N PRO A 122 8.04 -24.05 -6.72
CA PRO A 122 6.78 -23.36 -6.55
C PRO A 122 6.83 -21.93 -7.09
N LEU A 123 7.96 -21.25 -6.89
CA LEU A 123 8.15 -19.86 -7.32
C LEU A 123 8.27 -19.77 -8.85
N ILE A 124 9.00 -20.70 -9.48
CA ILE A 124 9.09 -20.81 -10.95
C ILE A 124 7.71 -21.11 -11.55
N PHE A 125 6.95 -22.01 -10.93
CA PHE A 125 5.59 -22.32 -11.35
C PHE A 125 4.67 -21.10 -11.27
N ILE A 126 4.72 -20.33 -10.16
CA ILE A 126 3.99 -19.07 -10.03
C ILE A 126 4.37 -18.11 -11.16
N SER A 127 5.65 -17.95 -11.49
CA SER A 127 6.09 -17.05 -12.56
C SER A 127 5.47 -17.38 -13.92
N ILE A 128 5.40 -18.67 -14.28
CA ILE A 128 4.81 -19.11 -15.54
C ILE A 128 3.30 -18.82 -15.55
N VAL A 129 2.59 -19.22 -14.48
CA VAL A 129 1.14 -19.00 -14.36
C VAL A 129 0.81 -17.50 -14.31
N SER A 130 1.70 -16.68 -13.73
CA SER A 130 1.51 -15.24 -13.61
C SER A 130 1.43 -14.52 -14.95
N ILE A 131 2.02 -15.05 -16.03
CA ILE A 131 1.89 -14.47 -17.37
C ILE A 131 0.42 -14.50 -17.83
N ALA A 132 -0.25 -15.65 -17.67
CA ALA A 132 -1.66 -15.79 -18.02
C ALA A 132 -2.55 -14.93 -17.12
N ILE A 133 -2.21 -14.84 -15.83
CA ILE A 133 -2.96 -14.01 -14.87
C ILE A 133 -2.79 -12.53 -15.19
N CYS A 134 -1.60 -12.06 -15.59
CA CYS A 134 -1.40 -10.67 -16.02
C CYS A 134 -2.31 -10.32 -17.20
N ILE A 135 -2.41 -11.19 -18.22
CA ILE A 135 -3.31 -10.99 -19.36
C ILE A 135 -4.77 -10.91 -18.90
N TRP A 136 -5.18 -11.79 -17.98
CA TRP A 136 -6.51 -11.76 -17.39
C TRP A 136 -6.77 -10.46 -16.62
N CYS A 137 -5.82 -10.01 -15.79
CA CYS A 137 -5.94 -8.78 -15.01
C CYS A 137 -6.05 -7.54 -15.90
N VAL A 138 -5.25 -7.44 -16.97
CA VAL A 138 -5.33 -6.34 -17.95
C VAL A 138 -6.70 -6.32 -18.64
N LYS A 139 -7.23 -7.49 -19.03
CA LYS A 139 -8.55 -7.61 -19.64
C LYS A 139 -9.70 -7.15 -18.72
N HIS A 140 -9.50 -7.26 -17.40
CA HIS A 140 -10.52 -6.99 -16.39
C HIS A 140 -10.21 -5.77 -15.51
N ASP A 141 -9.29 -4.89 -15.94
CA ASP A 141 -8.88 -3.66 -15.23
C ASP A 141 -8.54 -3.89 -13.73
N ARG A 142 -7.78 -4.96 -13.47
CA ARG A 142 -7.31 -5.33 -12.13
C ARG A 142 -5.85 -4.99 -11.95
N SER A 143 -5.46 -4.62 -10.75
CA SER A 143 -4.05 -4.50 -10.35
C SER A 143 -3.37 -5.88 -10.37
N TYR A 144 -2.18 -5.96 -10.94
CA TYR A 144 -1.40 -7.20 -11.09
C TYR A 144 0.08 -7.04 -10.68
N GLU A 145 0.34 -6.24 -9.63
CA GLU A 145 1.71 -5.87 -9.20
C GLU A 145 2.56 -7.10 -8.83
N LEU A 146 2.00 -8.05 -8.05
CA LEU A 146 2.70 -9.25 -7.61
C LEU A 146 2.93 -10.23 -8.77
N GLU A 147 1.91 -10.41 -9.60
CA GLU A 147 1.93 -11.31 -10.75
C GLU A 147 2.94 -10.82 -11.79
N LEU A 148 2.96 -9.51 -12.05
CA LEU A 148 3.96 -8.90 -12.92
C LEU A 148 5.36 -9.14 -12.36
N PHE A 149 5.56 -8.90 -11.06
CA PHE A 149 6.84 -9.12 -10.39
C PHE A 149 7.31 -10.57 -10.54
N CYS A 150 6.44 -11.55 -10.31
CA CYS A 150 6.78 -12.96 -10.48
C CYS A 150 7.10 -13.31 -11.94
N ALA A 151 6.30 -12.83 -12.90
CA ALA A 151 6.48 -13.12 -14.32
C ALA A 151 7.82 -12.59 -14.86
N VAL A 152 8.16 -11.34 -14.56
CA VAL A 152 9.41 -10.73 -15.07
C VAL A 152 10.67 -11.28 -14.41
N ASN A 153 10.56 -11.84 -13.20
CA ASN A 153 11.69 -12.37 -12.43
C ASN A 153 11.90 -13.89 -12.60
N ILE A 154 11.24 -14.55 -13.55
CA ILE A 154 11.38 -16.00 -13.76
C ILE A 154 12.86 -16.43 -13.91
N LEU A 155 13.64 -15.66 -14.68
CA LEU A 155 15.05 -15.96 -14.91
C LEU A 155 15.89 -15.76 -13.65
N GLN A 156 15.56 -14.75 -12.84
CA GLN A 156 16.22 -14.50 -11.55
C GLN A 156 16.04 -15.69 -10.61
N PHE A 157 14.84 -16.26 -10.54
CA PHE A 157 14.54 -17.39 -9.68
C PHE A 157 15.29 -18.64 -10.12
N ILE A 158 15.42 -18.88 -11.42
CA ILE A 158 16.21 -19.98 -11.98
C ILE A 158 17.70 -19.80 -11.64
N PHE A 159 18.27 -18.61 -11.88
CA PHE A 159 19.68 -18.35 -11.61
C PHE A 159 20.02 -18.45 -10.12
N LEU A 160 19.15 -17.95 -9.22
CA LEU A 160 19.33 -18.11 -7.78
C LEU A 160 19.36 -19.57 -7.37
N ALA A 161 18.41 -20.38 -7.85
CA ALA A 161 18.36 -21.79 -7.53
C ALA A 161 19.63 -22.54 -8.00
N LEU A 162 20.04 -22.32 -9.26
CA LEU A 162 21.24 -22.94 -9.82
C LEU A 162 22.52 -22.50 -9.10
N LYS A 163 22.61 -21.22 -8.71
CA LYS A 163 23.77 -20.68 -8.00
C LYS A 163 23.86 -21.25 -6.58
N LEU A 164 22.74 -21.31 -5.87
CA LEU A 164 22.69 -21.84 -4.50
C LEU A 164 22.97 -23.35 -4.44
N ASP A 165 22.70 -24.08 -5.52
CA ASP A 165 23.07 -25.50 -5.67
C ASP A 165 24.49 -25.71 -6.21
N GLU A 166 25.28 -24.64 -6.40
CA GLU A 166 26.64 -24.69 -6.94
C GLU A 166 26.75 -25.32 -8.36
N PHE A 167 25.63 -25.40 -9.10
CA PHE A 167 25.66 -25.85 -10.51
C PHE A 167 26.32 -24.83 -11.44
N ILE A 168 26.25 -23.55 -11.08
CA ILE A 168 26.89 -22.45 -11.81
C ILE A 168 27.89 -21.70 -10.92
N ASN A 169 29.09 -21.48 -11.44
CA ASN A 169 30.17 -20.76 -10.76
C ASN A 169 30.24 -19.27 -11.12
N TRP A 170 29.14 -18.69 -11.59
CA TRP A 170 29.07 -17.26 -11.94
C TRP A 170 29.16 -16.38 -10.71
N SER A 171 29.65 -15.15 -10.85
CA SER A 171 29.56 -14.14 -9.79
C SER A 171 28.10 -13.79 -9.49
N TRP A 172 27.83 -13.32 -8.27
CA TRP A 172 26.51 -12.86 -7.89
C TRP A 172 26.05 -11.68 -8.74
N GLU A 173 26.98 -10.87 -9.25
CA GLU A 173 26.67 -9.81 -10.22
C GLU A 173 25.96 -10.35 -11.48
N VAL A 174 26.45 -11.46 -12.04
CA VAL A 174 25.85 -12.10 -13.22
C VAL A 174 24.51 -12.75 -12.88
N VAL A 175 24.42 -13.38 -11.70
CA VAL A 175 23.17 -13.99 -11.21
C VAL A 175 22.06 -12.95 -11.06
N PHE A 176 22.39 -11.71 -10.74
CA PHE A 176 21.44 -10.60 -10.59
C PHE A 176 21.15 -9.80 -11.88
N VAL A 177 21.68 -10.19 -13.05
CA VAL A 177 21.41 -9.54 -14.35
C VAL A 177 19.93 -9.28 -14.64
N PRO A 178 19.00 -10.23 -14.41
CA PRO A 178 17.57 -9.96 -14.61
C PRO A 178 17.05 -8.80 -13.76
N LEU A 179 17.46 -8.71 -12.49
CA LEU A 179 17.11 -7.60 -11.61
C LEU A 179 17.79 -6.29 -12.02
N TRP A 180 19.04 -6.32 -12.48
CA TRP A 180 19.72 -5.11 -13.01
C TRP A 180 18.94 -4.49 -14.17
N ILE A 181 18.44 -5.31 -15.10
CA ILE A 181 17.62 -4.85 -16.23
C ILE A 181 16.34 -4.16 -15.73
N LEU A 182 15.65 -4.76 -14.75
CA LEU A 182 14.45 -4.18 -14.16
C LEU A 182 14.75 -2.87 -13.43
N MET A 183 15.87 -2.80 -12.71
CA MET A 183 16.29 -1.58 -12.02
C MET A 183 16.64 -0.47 -13.00
N CYS A 184 17.33 -0.77 -14.10
CA CYS A 184 17.61 0.19 -15.17
C CYS A 184 16.30 0.76 -15.77
N LEU A 185 15.32 -0.09 -16.07
CA LEU A 185 14.02 0.35 -16.59
C LEU A 185 13.28 1.21 -15.57
N SER A 186 13.28 0.83 -14.29
CA SER A 186 12.66 1.62 -13.22
C SER A 186 13.34 2.98 -13.04
N LEU A 187 14.66 3.08 -13.21
CA LEU A 187 15.41 4.33 -13.13
C LEU A 187 15.01 5.30 -14.24
N VAL A 188 14.78 4.80 -15.46
CA VAL A 188 14.23 5.60 -16.57
C VAL A 188 12.84 6.15 -16.19
N GLY A 189 11.99 5.34 -15.56
CA GLY A 189 10.67 5.76 -15.07
C GLY A 189 10.75 6.85 -13.98
N VAL A 190 11.72 6.75 -13.07
CA VAL A 190 11.99 7.78 -12.05
C VAL A 190 12.44 9.08 -12.71
N LEU A 191 13.39 9.01 -13.66
CA LEU A 191 13.86 10.19 -14.39
C LEU A 191 12.73 10.87 -15.14
N TYR A 192 11.89 10.10 -15.83
CA TYR A 192 10.69 10.62 -16.49
C TYR A 192 9.77 11.34 -15.50
N SER A 193 9.52 10.73 -14.34
CA SER A 193 8.66 11.30 -13.30
C SER A 193 9.22 12.62 -12.72
N ILE A 194 10.54 12.69 -12.52
CA ILE A 194 11.22 13.91 -12.06
C ILE A 194 11.14 15.02 -13.11
N ILE A 195 11.42 14.70 -14.37
CA ILE A 195 11.33 15.67 -15.48
C ILE A 195 9.90 16.18 -15.62
N PHE A 196 8.91 15.29 -15.59
CA PHE A 196 7.51 15.64 -15.68
C PHE A 196 7.06 16.54 -14.51
N ALA A 197 7.46 16.21 -13.28
CA ALA A 197 7.22 17.06 -12.12
C ALA A 197 7.91 18.44 -12.27
N GLY A 198 9.13 18.49 -12.79
CA GLY A 198 9.88 19.72 -13.06
C GLY A 198 9.22 20.62 -14.10
N ILE A 199 8.67 20.03 -15.17
CA ILE A 199 7.90 20.77 -16.20
C ILE A 199 6.63 21.36 -15.58
N LEU A 200 5.84 20.56 -14.87
CA LEU A 200 4.61 21.02 -14.21
C LEU A 200 4.87 22.09 -13.13
N LEU A 201 6.06 22.10 -12.52
CA LEU A 201 6.46 23.16 -11.59
C LEU A 201 6.68 24.51 -12.29
N ARG A 202 7.10 24.50 -13.56
CA ARG A 202 7.38 25.72 -14.35
C ARG A 202 6.17 26.22 -15.13
N THR A 203 5.20 25.36 -15.45
CA THR A 203 4.00 25.75 -16.19
C THR A 203 3.02 26.51 -15.27
N PRO A 204 2.74 27.80 -15.53
CA PRO A 204 1.95 28.65 -14.63
C PRO A 204 0.44 28.31 -14.59
N GLU A 205 -0.07 27.63 -15.62
CA GLU A 205 -1.49 27.32 -15.82
C GLU A 205 -1.96 26.02 -15.12
N VAL A 206 -1.07 25.33 -14.38
CA VAL A 206 -1.38 24.02 -13.79
C VAL A 206 -1.97 24.16 -12.39
N ASN A 207 -3.03 23.40 -12.10
CA ASN A 207 -3.63 23.33 -10.77
C ASN A 207 -2.58 22.97 -9.69
N ILE A 208 -2.57 23.74 -8.60
CA ILE A 208 -1.65 23.58 -7.46
C ILE A 208 -1.71 22.17 -6.87
N GLN A 209 -2.88 21.54 -6.86
CA GLN A 209 -3.06 20.16 -6.37
C GLN A 209 -2.39 19.12 -7.27
N GLN A 210 -2.54 19.26 -8.59
CA GLN A 210 -1.90 18.37 -9.57
C GLN A 210 -0.37 18.48 -9.49
N ARG A 211 0.15 19.71 -9.40
CA ARG A 211 1.58 19.98 -9.23
C ARG A 211 2.17 19.33 -7.97
N ARG A 212 1.48 19.45 -6.84
CA ARG A 212 1.88 18.79 -5.58
C ARG A 212 1.85 17.27 -5.70
N THR A 213 0.83 16.73 -6.35
CA THR A 213 0.68 15.27 -6.54
C THR A 213 1.83 14.72 -7.39
N SER A 214 2.11 15.33 -8.54
CA SER A 214 3.21 14.90 -9.41
C SER A 214 4.57 15.01 -8.73
N PHE A 215 4.82 16.07 -7.96
CA PHE A 215 6.04 16.22 -7.17
C PHE A 215 6.17 15.15 -6.08
N ASN A 216 5.10 14.89 -5.33
CA ASN A 216 5.08 13.85 -4.31
C ASN A 216 5.30 12.45 -4.91
N SER A 217 4.69 12.15 -6.07
CA SER A 217 4.92 10.90 -6.79
C SER A 217 6.37 10.74 -7.25
N ALA A 218 6.98 11.81 -7.79
CA ALA A 218 8.38 11.78 -8.21
C ALA A 218 9.33 11.53 -7.02
N LEU A 219 9.10 12.19 -5.88
CA LEU A 219 9.84 11.93 -4.65
C LEU A 219 9.66 10.48 -4.18
N ALA A 220 8.42 10.00 -4.14
CA ALA A 220 8.11 8.65 -3.70
C ALA A 220 8.80 7.58 -4.55
N TYR A 221 8.79 7.72 -5.89
CA TYR A 221 9.50 6.81 -6.78
C TYR A 221 11.02 6.88 -6.58
N THR A 222 11.57 8.07 -6.34
CA THR A 222 13.01 8.27 -6.06
C THR A 222 13.42 7.53 -4.79
N PHE A 223 12.68 7.70 -3.69
CA PHE A 223 12.94 7.03 -2.41
C PHE A 223 12.56 5.55 -2.39
N THR A 224 11.89 5.06 -3.44
CA THR A 224 11.63 3.64 -3.61
C THR A 224 12.76 2.98 -4.40
N VAL A 225 13.06 3.48 -5.60
CA VAL A 225 13.95 2.84 -6.58
C VAL A 225 15.43 3.00 -6.24
N ILE A 226 15.87 4.21 -5.86
CA ILE A 226 17.30 4.45 -5.59
C ILE A 226 17.78 3.59 -4.42
N PRO A 227 17.08 3.51 -3.28
CA PRO A 227 17.57 2.68 -2.18
C PRO A 227 17.52 1.16 -2.51
N ILE A 228 16.58 0.69 -3.34
CA ILE A 228 16.61 -0.69 -3.85
C ILE A 228 17.88 -0.92 -4.67
N LEU A 229 18.25 0.01 -5.56
CA LEU A 229 19.46 -0.10 -6.37
C LEU A 229 20.72 -0.14 -5.50
N VAL A 230 20.82 0.76 -4.51
CA VAL A 230 21.94 0.78 -3.56
C VAL A 230 22.01 -0.53 -2.77
N PHE A 231 20.88 -1.03 -2.27
CA PHE A 231 20.81 -2.34 -1.62
C PHE A 231 21.31 -3.46 -2.52
N GLN A 232 20.88 -3.49 -3.79
CA GLN A 232 21.29 -4.53 -4.74
C GLN A 232 22.81 -4.50 -5.00
N VAL A 233 23.39 -3.31 -5.15
CA VAL A 233 24.85 -3.14 -5.30
C VAL A 233 25.60 -3.62 -4.06
N LEU A 234 25.14 -3.23 -2.85
CA LEU A 234 25.78 -3.65 -1.61
C LEU A 234 25.67 -5.17 -1.39
N LEU A 235 24.50 -5.76 -1.68
CA LEU A 235 24.27 -7.20 -1.54
C LEU A 235 25.16 -7.99 -2.49
N THR A 236 25.22 -7.59 -3.76
CA THR A 236 26.04 -8.25 -4.78
C THR A 236 27.52 -8.27 -4.36
N ASN A 237 28.07 -7.10 -3.99
CA ASN A 237 29.45 -7.00 -3.56
C ASN A 237 29.74 -7.78 -2.27
N LYS A 238 28.78 -7.83 -1.33
CA LYS A 238 28.93 -8.64 -0.12
C LYS A 238 28.94 -10.14 -0.42
N LEU A 239 28.10 -10.59 -1.35
CA LEU A 239 28.00 -12.01 -1.71
C LEU A 239 29.18 -12.51 -2.56
N ASP A 240 29.81 -11.62 -3.34
CA ASP A 240 31.07 -11.89 -4.07
C ASP A 240 32.33 -11.67 -3.19
N ASP A 241 32.18 -11.66 -1.85
CA ASP A 241 33.25 -11.46 -0.84
C ASP A 241 34.06 -10.14 -0.99
N GLY A 242 33.51 -9.14 -1.68
CA GLY A 242 34.16 -7.84 -1.91
C GLY A 242 34.05 -6.86 -0.74
N LEU A 243 33.15 -7.09 0.24
CA LEU A 243 32.88 -6.15 1.34
C LEU A 243 32.69 -6.86 2.69
N SER A 244 33.42 -6.42 3.72
CA SER A 244 33.29 -6.87 5.12
C SER A 244 32.21 -6.12 5.91
N LEU A 245 31.11 -5.73 5.26
CA LEU A 245 29.98 -5.06 5.90
C LEU A 245 29.03 -6.08 6.54
N THR A 246 28.35 -5.70 7.62
CA THR A 246 27.27 -6.51 8.20
C THR A 246 26.02 -6.49 7.31
N TYR A 247 25.23 -7.56 7.34
CA TYR A 247 23.98 -7.66 6.58
C TYR A 247 22.99 -6.55 6.95
N ILE A 248 22.96 -6.12 8.22
CA ILE A 248 22.11 -4.99 8.64
C ILE A 248 22.46 -3.68 7.91
N VAL A 249 23.75 -3.43 7.66
CA VAL A 249 24.20 -2.26 6.90
C VAL A 249 23.84 -2.42 5.43
N VAL A 250 24.01 -3.63 4.87
CA VAL A 250 23.65 -3.94 3.48
C VAL A 250 22.17 -3.73 3.21
N VAL A 251 21.28 -4.18 4.10
CA VAL A 251 19.82 -4.00 3.93
C VAL A 251 19.32 -2.60 4.33
N SER A 252 20.14 -1.76 4.96
CA SER A 252 19.69 -0.45 5.48
C SER A 252 19.05 0.48 4.43
N PRO A 253 19.51 0.53 3.16
CA PRO A 253 18.82 1.33 2.14
C PRO A 253 17.40 0.83 1.89
N LEU A 254 17.18 -0.49 1.96
CA LEU A 254 15.87 -1.10 1.72
C LEU A 254 14.84 -0.69 2.80
N PHE A 255 15.28 -0.35 4.01
CA PHE A 255 14.38 0.22 5.03
C PHE A 255 13.81 1.57 4.62
N VAL A 256 14.54 2.39 3.87
CA VAL A 256 14.04 3.65 3.31
C VAL A 256 12.93 3.37 2.30
N THR A 257 13.11 2.37 1.44
CA THR A 257 12.09 1.91 0.50
C THR A 257 10.85 1.43 1.23
N TYR A 258 10.97 0.55 2.22
CA TYR A 258 9.82 0.04 2.96
C TYR A 258 9.10 1.14 3.74
N ALA A 259 9.82 2.04 4.42
CA ALA A 259 9.22 3.19 5.09
C ALA A 259 8.44 4.06 4.10
N THR A 260 9.00 4.33 2.92
CA THR A 260 8.32 5.06 1.85
C THR A 260 7.04 4.36 1.40
N LEU A 261 7.09 3.04 1.15
CA LEU A 261 5.92 2.25 0.74
C LEU A 261 4.83 2.19 1.83
N ILE A 262 5.22 2.11 3.10
CA ILE A 262 4.30 2.19 4.24
C ILE A 262 3.61 3.55 4.27
N ILE A 263 4.35 4.65 4.11
CA ILE A 263 3.78 6.00 4.05
C ILE A 263 2.84 6.14 2.85
N MET A 264 3.24 5.63 1.67
CA MET A 264 2.40 5.65 0.47
C MET A 264 1.11 4.82 0.61
N SER A 265 1.09 3.82 1.50
CA SER A 265 -0.12 3.02 1.75
C SER A 265 -1.27 3.85 2.32
N PHE A 266 -0.99 5.02 2.93
CA PHE A 266 -2.01 5.98 3.40
C PHE A 266 -2.54 6.93 2.31
N SER A 267 -1.98 6.86 1.10
CA SER A 267 -2.37 7.69 -0.06
C SER A 267 -2.74 6.83 -1.28
N SER A 268 -2.85 5.52 -1.11
CA SER A 268 -3.10 4.58 -2.21
C SER A 268 -4.60 4.40 -2.39
N LYS A 269 -5.20 5.21 -3.26
CA LYS A 269 -6.58 5.01 -3.72
C LYS A 269 -6.79 3.58 -4.22
N GLY A 270 -7.91 2.95 -3.83
CA GLY A 270 -8.32 1.64 -4.34
C GLY A 270 -7.80 0.44 -3.52
N GLY A 271 -8.25 0.32 -2.28
CA GLY A 271 -8.11 -0.92 -1.51
C GLY A 271 -8.84 -2.10 -2.16
N ASN A 272 -8.44 -3.33 -1.81
CA ASN A 272 -9.16 -4.53 -2.26
C ASN A 272 -10.58 -4.50 -1.63
N LYS A 273 -11.61 -4.25 -2.45
CA LYS A 273 -13.04 -4.23 -2.06
C LYS A 273 -13.55 -5.56 -1.46
N TRP A 274 -12.72 -6.60 -1.47
CA TRP A 274 -13.00 -7.93 -0.88
C TRP A 274 -12.07 -8.28 0.29
N TRP A 275 -11.32 -7.31 0.83
CA TRP A 275 -10.57 -7.51 2.07
C TRP A 275 -11.53 -7.91 3.19
N PHE A 276 -11.48 -9.18 3.61
CA PHE A 276 -12.46 -9.81 4.53
C PHE A 276 -13.93 -9.72 4.06
N GLY A 277 -14.18 -9.68 2.76
CA GLY A 277 -15.55 -9.50 2.22
C GLY A 277 -16.18 -8.14 2.57
N ILE A 278 -15.39 -7.18 3.07
CA ILE A 278 -15.87 -5.86 3.45
C ILE A 278 -16.11 -5.05 2.17
N ARG A 279 -17.38 -4.87 1.81
CA ARG A 279 -17.83 -4.08 0.64
C ARG A 279 -17.74 -2.55 0.81
N LYS A 280 -17.15 -2.08 1.91
CA LYS A 280 -16.93 -0.67 2.23
C LYS A 280 -15.44 -0.38 2.30
N ASP A 281 -15.05 0.88 2.22
CA ASP A 281 -13.67 1.25 2.53
C ASP A 281 -13.33 0.77 3.95
N PHE A 282 -12.17 0.12 4.11
CA PHE A 282 -11.78 -0.51 5.37
C PHE A 282 -11.84 0.45 6.57
N CYS A 283 -11.48 1.71 6.35
CA CYS A 283 -11.57 2.75 7.38
C CYS A 283 -13.01 3.16 7.70
N GLN A 284 -13.93 3.16 6.73
CA GLN A 284 -15.35 3.36 7.02
C GLN A 284 -15.92 2.20 7.82
N PHE A 285 -15.50 0.96 7.52
CA PHE A 285 -15.84 -0.21 8.33
C PHE A 285 -15.29 -0.08 9.75
N LEU A 286 -14.00 0.24 9.91
CA LEU A 286 -13.39 0.45 11.24
C LEU A 286 -14.11 1.54 12.04
N LEU A 287 -14.42 2.69 11.43
CA LEU A 287 -15.18 3.75 12.09
C LEU A 287 -16.59 3.29 12.48
N SER A 288 -17.24 2.42 11.70
CA SER A 288 -18.54 1.87 12.05
C SER A 288 -18.50 0.84 13.18
N VAL A 289 -17.36 0.15 13.37
CA VAL A 289 -17.17 -0.87 14.43
C VAL A 289 -16.64 -0.24 15.71
N PHE A 290 -15.87 0.84 15.63
CA PHE A 290 -15.25 1.53 16.77
C PHE A 290 -15.88 2.92 17.00
N PRO A 291 -16.94 3.03 17.83
CA PRO A 291 -17.67 4.29 18.05
C PRO A 291 -16.80 5.40 18.67
N LEU A 292 -15.80 5.05 19.50
CA LEU A 292 -14.85 6.02 20.06
C LEU A 292 -13.96 6.66 18.99
N LEU A 293 -13.54 5.88 17.98
CA LEU A 293 -12.75 6.39 16.86
C LEU A 293 -13.64 7.22 15.92
N GLN A 294 -14.91 6.84 15.79
CA GLN A 294 -15.92 7.61 15.07
C GLN A 294 -16.17 8.98 15.70
N GLU A 295 -16.30 9.06 17.02
CA GLU A 295 -16.44 10.34 17.74
C GLU A 295 -15.20 11.22 17.53
N TYR A 296 -13.99 10.67 17.63
CA TYR A 296 -12.76 11.42 17.37
C TYR A 296 -12.68 11.94 15.92
N ALA A 297 -13.05 11.11 14.95
CA ALA A 297 -13.12 11.51 13.54
C ALA A 297 -14.18 12.59 13.29
N ASN A 298 -15.33 12.51 13.98
CA ASN A 298 -16.41 13.50 13.87
C ASN A 298 -16.05 14.85 14.52
N ILE A 299 -15.24 14.87 15.58
CA ILE A 299 -14.77 16.11 16.22
C ILE A 299 -13.85 16.91 15.27
N ALA A 300 -13.02 16.23 14.47
CA ALA A 300 -12.20 16.89 13.45
C ALA A 300 -13.06 17.60 12.37
N TYR A 301 -14.28 17.12 12.11
CA TYR A 301 -15.21 17.68 11.14
C TYR A 301 -15.71 19.08 11.53
N ASN A 302 -15.92 19.33 12.82
CA ASN A 302 -16.52 20.58 13.30
C ASN A 302 -15.54 21.78 13.30
N ASN A 303 -14.23 21.51 13.30
CA ASN A 303 -13.21 22.57 13.23
C ASN A 303 -13.11 23.23 11.85
N ASN A 304 -13.46 22.52 10.77
CA ASN A 304 -13.40 23.06 9.41
C ASN A 304 -14.62 23.93 9.07
N VAL A 305 -15.79 23.67 9.64
CA VAL A 305 -17.00 24.48 9.43
C VAL A 305 -16.88 25.84 10.13
N ASN A 306 -16.13 25.93 11.22
CA ASN A 306 -15.90 27.19 11.93
C ASN A 306 -14.82 28.10 11.29
N ARG A 307 -14.06 27.61 10.30
CA ARG A 307 -13.06 28.42 9.58
C ARG A 307 -13.58 29.06 8.29
N SER A 308 -14.69 28.59 7.74
CA SER A 308 -15.27 29.09 6.47
C SER A 308 -16.23 30.27 6.63
N THR A 309 -16.37 30.87 7.82
CA THR A 309 -17.26 32.03 8.06
C THR A 309 -16.56 33.32 8.50
N GLY A 310 -15.24 33.44 8.32
CA GLY A 310 -14.51 34.63 8.74
C GLY A 310 -13.41 35.07 7.77
N VAL A 311 -13.76 35.73 6.66
CA VAL A 311 -12.85 36.65 5.97
C VAL A 311 -13.61 37.96 5.69
N PRO A 312 -13.12 39.13 6.15
CA PRO A 312 -13.78 40.42 5.99
C PRO A 312 -13.39 41.08 4.66
N THR A 313 -14.38 41.60 3.93
CA THR A 313 -14.16 42.45 2.74
C THR A 313 -14.05 43.92 3.17
N ASP A 314 -12.99 44.57 2.72
CA ASP A 314 -12.62 45.97 3.00
C ASP A 314 -13.70 46.99 2.54
N PRO A 315 -13.88 48.13 3.23
CA PRO A 315 -14.95 49.08 2.98
C PRO A 315 -14.48 50.21 2.05
N ASN A 316 -14.88 50.17 0.79
CA ASN A 316 -14.90 51.38 -0.05
C ASN A 316 -16.01 51.26 -1.09
N GLN A 317 -17.25 51.57 -0.66
CA GLN A 317 -18.30 52.13 -1.52
C GLN A 317 -19.41 52.71 -0.65
N GLU A 318 -19.54 54.03 -0.73
CA GLU A 318 -20.53 54.88 -0.06
C GLU A 318 -21.86 54.95 -0.87
N PRO A 319 -22.94 55.59 -0.39
CA PRO A 319 -24.14 54.90 0.04
C PRO A 319 -25.42 55.26 -0.76
N TYR A 320 -26.44 54.39 -0.79
CA TYR A 320 -27.82 54.85 -1.01
C TYR A 320 -28.87 53.99 -0.29
N ARG A 321 -29.51 54.65 0.70
CA ARG A 321 -30.86 54.52 1.29
C ARG A 321 -31.61 53.16 1.24
N ASP A 322 -31.83 52.57 2.41
CA ASP A 322 -33.17 52.52 3.04
C ASP A 322 -33.12 51.85 4.44
N ASP A 323 -33.08 52.70 5.46
CA ASP A 323 -33.03 52.34 6.89
C ASP A 323 -34.46 52.25 7.46
N ALA A 324 -35.04 51.04 7.46
CA ALA A 324 -36.18 50.72 8.33
C ALA A 324 -36.39 49.21 8.57
N ASN A 325 -36.00 48.35 7.63
CA ASN A 325 -36.30 46.90 7.71
C ASN A 325 -35.18 46.01 8.31
N ARG A 326 -34.03 46.58 8.70
CA ARG A 326 -32.87 45.79 9.17
C ARG A 326 -32.95 45.40 10.65
N LYS A 327 -33.54 46.24 11.52
CA LYS A 327 -33.51 46.04 12.98
C LYS A 327 -34.39 44.88 13.50
N VAL A 328 -35.36 44.40 12.70
CA VAL A 328 -36.23 43.26 13.09
C VAL A 328 -35.62 41.91 12.69
N LYS A 329 -34.82 41.86 11.62
CA LYS A 329 -34.18 40.61 11.13
C LYS A 329 -32.98 40.19 11.99
N GLU A 330 -32.20 41.14 12.51
CA GLU A 330 -31.02 40.85 13.34
C GLU A 330 -31.37 40.25 14.71
N LYS A 331 -32.47 40.67 15.34
CA LYS A 331 -32.93 40.08 16.63
C LYS A 331 -33.43 38.64 16.47
N LYS A 332 -34.04 38.29 15.32
CA LYS A 332 -34.51 36.93 15.04
C LYS A 332 -33.35 35.96 14.79
N GLN A 333 -32.30 36.38 14.07
CA GLN A 333 -31.11 35.54 13.81
C GLN A 333 -30.26 35.29 15.06
N LYS A 334 -30.18 36.25 16.00
CA LYS A 334 -29.41 36.08 17.25
C LYS A 334 -30.04 35.04 18.19
N ASN A 335 -31.38 34.96 18.22
CA ASN A 335 -32.08 33.94 19.01
C ASN A 335 -32.05 32.55 18.37
N GLN A 336 -31.98 32.45 17.04
CA GLN A 336 -31.87 31.17 16.33
C GLN A 336 -30.49 30.51 16.54
N LYS A 337 -29.41 31.30 16.48
CA LYS A 337 -28.04 30.83 16.75
C LYS A 337 -27.82 30.32 18.19
N LYS A 338 -28.54 30.87 19.17
CA LYS A 338 -28.40 30.45 20.58
C LYS A 338 -29.07 29.10 20.86
N ASN A 339 -30.09 28.72 20.08
CA ASN A 339 -30.79 27.44 20.21
C ASN A 339 -30.12 26.26 19.49
N GLU A 340 -29.26 26.52 18.49
CA GLU A 340 -28.50 25.45 17.83
C GLU A 340 -27.35 24.93 18.68
N ALA A 341 -26.78 25.75 19.58
CA ALA A 341 -25.70 25.37 20.48
C ALA A 341 -26.11 24.44 21.63
N LEU A 342 -27.42 24.17 21.81
CA LEU A 342 -27.98 23.37 22.91
C LEU A 342 -28.57 22.03 22.46
N LYS A 343 -28.46 21.67 21.17
CA LYS A 343 -28.93 20.36 20.70
C LYS A 343 -27.90 19.29 21.04
N PRO A 344 -28.29 18.18 21.70
CA PRO A 344 -27.39 17.05 21.89
C PRO A 344 -26.94 16.52 20.53
N VAL A 345 -25.65 16.20 20.42
CA VAL A 345 -25.03 15.66 19.21
C VAL A 345 -25.58 14.26 19.00
N VAL A 346 -26.41 14.08 17.96
CA VAL A 346 -26.96 12.78 17.58
C VAL A 346 -26.14 12.25 16.39
N PRO A 347 -25.72 10.97 16.41
CA PRO A 347 -25.04 10.37 15.26
C PRO A 347 -25.93 10.40 14.02
N VAL A 348 -25.36 10.78 12.88
CA VAL A 348 -26.04 10.71 11.59
C VAL A 348 -26.05 9.25 11.15
N THR A 349 -27.14 8.54 11.44
CA THR A 349 -27.43 7.24 10.83
C THR A 349 -28.11 7.48 9.48
N SER A 350 -27.36 7.36 8.39
CA SER A 350 -27.93 7.26 7.05
C SER A 350 -28.59 5.88 6.92
N ILE A 351 -29.89 5.81 7.20
CA ILE A 351 -30.72 4.67 6.84
C ILE A 351 -31.21 4.96 5.41
N ASP A 352 -30.62 4.29 4.42
CA ASP A 352 -31.23 4.21 3.10
C ASP A 352 -32.49 3.36 3.23
N MET A 353 -33.65 3.97 2.98
CA MET A 353 -34.88 3.23 2.75
C MET A 353 -34.89 2.74 1.29
N PRO A 354 -35.31 1.48 1.03
CA PRO A 354 -35.49 1.00 -0.34
C PRO A 354 -36.81 1.55 -0.91
N ASP A 355 -36.75 2.05 -2.14
CA ASP A 355 -37.90 2.06 -3.05
C ASP A 355 -37.93 0.76 -3.87
#